data_AF-A0A944ACX6-F1
#
_entry.id   AF-A0A944ACX6-F1
#
_cell.length_a   1.000
_cell.length_b   1.000
_cell.length_c   1.000
_cell.angle_alpha   90.00
_cell.angle_beta   90.00
_cell.angle_gamma   90.00
#
_symmetry.space_group_name_H-M   'P 1'
#
loop_
_entity.id
_entity.type
_entity.pdbx_description
1 polymer ?
#
loop_
_entity_poly.entity_id
_entity_poly.type
_entity_poly.pdbx_seq_one_letter_code
_entity_poly.pdbx_strand_id
1 'polypeptide(L)'
;MEQPRVERTLRLMRLMSGNAYLTVEQLAKRLDTSTRSIYRYIDTFKTCGFAVEKIDDSIYRLISMPSGYKDLQKLVYFSEEEARVLTYLIESLDETNNLQSSLYRKLCAVCDTKSIKEYAGTSKHAANVQALGNAMKDRKTVILKDYSSSSSGTVRDRVVEPFEFT
;
A
#
# COMPACT_ATOMS: atom_id res chain seq x y z
N MET A 1 -10.49 9.55 -14.02
CA MET A 1 -11.74 8.76 -14.21
C MET A 1 -11.88 7.66 -13.15
N GLU A 2 -11.49 7.92 -11.89
CA GLU A 2 -11.34 6.94 -10.78
C GLU A 2 -12.56 6.88 -9.82
N GLN A 3 -13.38 7.94 -9.79
CA GLN A 3 -14.54 8.08 -8.89
C GLN A 3 -15.53 6.90 -8.93
N PRO A 4 -15.87 6.29 -10.10
CA PRO A 4 -16.87 5.22 -10.15
C PRO A 4 -16.39 3.91 -9.52
N ARG A 5 -15.08 3.73 -9.31
CA ARG A 5 -14.52 2.49 -8.72
C ARG A 5 -14.50 2.58 -7.20
N VAL A 6 -13.99 3.69 -6.66
CA VAL A 6 -13.97 3.94 -5.22
C VAL A 6 -15.38 3.94 -4.65
N GLU A 7 -16.31 4.63 -5.33
CA GLU A 7 -17.72 4.64 -4.93
C GLU A 7 -18.34 3.24 -4.87
N ARG A 8 -18.09 2.40 -5.89
CA ARG A 8 -18.59 1.02 -5.93
C ARG A 8 -18.00 0.17 -4.82
N THR A 9 -16.72 0.34 -4.51
CA THR A 9 -16.08 -0.34 -3.37
C THR A 9 -16.75 0.05 -2.05
N LEU A 10 -16.95 1.35 -1.80
CA LEU A 10 -17.61 1.81 -0.57
C LEU A 10 -19.07 1.34 -0.46
N ARG A 11 -19.81 1.31 -1.57
CA ARG A 11 -21.16 0.75 -1.61
C ARG A 11 -21.16 -0.76 -1.35
N LEU A 12 -20.20 -1.51 -1.90
CA LEU A 12 -20.04 -2.93 -1.62
C LEU A 12 -19.75 -3.18 -0.13
N MET A 13 -18.88 -2.36 0.47
CA MET A 13 -18.59 -2.42 1.91
C MET A 13 -19.88 -2.32 2.72
N ARG A 14 -20.72 -1.30 2.46
CA ARG A 14 -22.02 -1.13 3.12
C ARG A 14 -22.95 -2.33 2.96
N LEU A 15 -23.00 -2.93 1.77
CA LEU A 15 -23.84 -4.10 1.49
C LEU A 15 -23.36 -5.35 2.23
N MET A 16 -22.05 -5.58 2.27
CA MET A 16 -21.43 -6.74 2.93
C MET A 16 -21.40 -6.63 4.45
N SER A 17 -21.40 -5.40 5.00
CA SER A 17 -21.51 -5.13 6.45
C SER A 17 -22.94 -5.18 6.98
N GLY A 18 -23.94 -5.28 6.10
CA GLY A 18 -25.34 -5.41 6.51
C GLY A 18 -25.67 -6.79 7.10
N ASN A 19 -26.87 -6.93 7.66
CA ASN A 19 -27.41 -8.19 8.19
C ASN A 19 -28.02 -9.10 7.12
N ALA A 20 -27.89 -8.77 5.83
CA ALA A 20 -28.45 -9.56 4.74
C ALA A 20 -27.39 -10.52 4.17
N TYR A 21 -27.77 -11.77 3.98
CA TYR A 21 -26.98 -12.77 3.26
C TYR A 21 -27.17 -12.56 1.77
N LEU A 22 -26.20 -11.89 1.13
CA LEU A 22 -26.24 -11.59 -0.30
C LEU A 22 -25.25 -12.48 -1.04
N THR A 23 -25.71 -13.12 -2.12
CA THR A 23 -24.80 -13.84 -3.01
C THR A 23 -23.98 -12.87 -3.85
N VAL A 24 -22.84 -13.32 -4.36
CA VAL A 24 -21.99 -12.53 -5.27
C VAL A 24 -22.78 -12.08 -6.51
N GLU A 25 -23.70 -12.89 -7.01
CA GLU A 25 -24.59 -12.51 -8.12
C GLU A 25 -25.56 -11.38 -7.74
N GLN A 26 -26.13 -11.43 -6.54
CA GLN A 26 -27.00 -10.36 -6.04
C GLN A 26 -26.23 -9.05 -5.82
N LEU A 27 -25.00 -9.14 -5.31
CA LEU A 27 -24.10 -7.99 -5.15
C LEU A 27 -23.73 -7.38 -6.52
N ALA A 28 -23.40 -8.23 -7.48
CA ALA A 28 -23.09 -7.85 -8.86
C ALA A 28 -24.27 -7.11 -9.51
N LYS A 29 -25.49 -7.65 -9.37
CA LYS A 29 -26.72 -7.03 -9.89
C LYS A 29 -27.02 -5.67 -9.23
N ARG A 30 -26.83 -5.54 -7.92
CA ARG A 30 -27.10 -4.28 -7.19
C ARG A 30 -26.09 -3.18 -7.48
N LEU A 31 -24.85 -3.55 -7.81
CA LEU A 31 -23.76 -2.61 -8.10
C LEU A 31 -23.53 -2.39 -9.60
N ASP A 32 -24.40 -2.97 -10.44
CA ASP A 32 -24.33 -2.93 -11.90
C ASP A 32 -22.92 -3.26 -12.41
N THR A 33 -22.44 -4.44 -12.01
CA THR A 33 -21.08 -4.90 -12.29
C THR A 33 -21.03 -6.40 -12.48
N SER A 34 -19.93 -6.92 -13.01
CA SER A 34 -19.72 -8.38 -13.12
C SER A 34 -19.41 -9.02 -11.75
N THR A 35 -19.73 -10.31 -11.61
CA THR A 35 -19.32 -11.14 -10.45
C THR A 35 -17.81 -11.15 -10.26
N ARG A 36 -17.03 -11.19 -11.36
CA ARG A 36 -15.56 -11.07 -11.34
C ARG A 36 -15.09 -9.78 -10.67
N SER A 37 -15.77 -8.65 -10.93
CA SER A 37 -15.44 -7.38 -10.30
C SER A 37 -15.73 -7.39 -8.80
N ILE A 38 -16.82 -8.05 -8.37
CA ILE A 38 -17.14 -8.24 -6.95
C ILE A 38 -16.03 -9.04 -6.24
N TYR A 39 -15.60 -10.18 -6.82
CA TYR A 39 -14.48 -10.94 -6.24
C TYR A 39 -13.21 -10.10 -6.12
N ARG A 40 -12.88 -9.29 -7.14
CA ARG A 40 -11.73 -8.39 -7.09
C ARG A 40 -11.84 -7.33 -5.98
N TYR A 41 -13.04 -6.80 -5.74
CA TYR A 41 -13.26 -5.86 -4.63
C TYR A 41 -13.19 -6.56 -3.27
N ILE A 42 -13.69 -7.79 -3.16
CA ILE A 42 -13.54 -8.63 -1.96
C ILE A 42 -12.06 -8.86 -1.66
N ASP A 43 -11.25 -9.19 -2.67
CA ASP A 43 -9.81 -9.36 -2.50
C ASP A 43 -9.13 -8.06 -2.09
N THR A 44 -9.58 -6.92 -2.63
CA THR A 44 -9.10 -5.60 -2.21
C THR A 44 -9.35 -5.39 -0.70
N PHE A 45 -10.55 -5.73 -0.20
CA PHE A 45 -10.83 -5.65 1.24
C PHE A 45 -9.91 -6.54 2.08
N LYS A 46 -9.64 -7.77 1.64
CA LYS A 46 -8.70 -8.67 2.31
C LYS A 46 -7.28 -8.09 2.34
N THR A 47 -6.80 -7.55 1.22
CA THR A 47 -5.48 -6.90 1.12
C THR A 47 -5.39 -5.68 2.03
N CYS A 48 -6.48 -4.93 2.20
CA CYS A 48 -6.58 -3.80 3.12
C CYS A 48 -6.77 -4.22 4.59
N GLY A 49 -6.75 -5.52 4.91
CA GLY A 49 -6.85 -6.02 6.29
C GLY A 49 -8.26 -6.13 6.87
N PHE A 50 -9.31 -6.00 6.04
CA PHE A 50 -10.68 -6.26 6.49
C PHE A 50 -10.93 -7.76 6.64
N ALA A 51 -11.59 -8.16 7.73
CA ALA A 51 -12.06 -9.53 7.91
C ALA A 51 -13.27 -9.82 7.02
N VAL A 52 -13.05 -10.64 5.99
CA VAL A 52 -14.11 -11.15 5.11
C VAL A 52 -14.33 -12.62 5.41
N GLU A 53 -15.54 -12.96 5.86
CA GLU A 53 -15.97 -14.34 6.08
C GLU A 53 -16.70 -14.87 4.85
N LYS A 54 -16.35 -16.11 4.44
CA LYS A 54 -17.11 -16.87 3.43
C LYS A 54 -18.06 -17.80 4.17
N ILE A 55 -19.37 -17.53 4.06
CA ILE A 55 -20.42 -18.28 4.76
C ILE A 55 -20.88 -19.47 3.92
N ASP A 56 -20.92 -19.28 2.61
CA ASP A 56 -21.28 -20.28 1.62
C ASP A 56 -20.51 -20.02 0.32
N ASP A 57 -20.61 -20.89 -0.68
CA ASP A 57 -19.83 -20.83 -1.93
C ASP A 57 -19.93 -19.51 -2.67
N SER A 58 -21.08 -18.84 -2.55
CA SER A 58 -21.33 -17.54 -3.18
C SER A 58 -21.64 -16.42 -2.20
N ILE A 59 -21.53 -16.62 -0.88
CA ILE A 59 -21.95 -15.64 0.13
C ILE A 59 -20.75 -15.20 0.96
N TYR A 60 -20.46 -13.89 0.91
CA TYR A 60 -19.37 -13.26 1.64
C TYR A 60 -19.90 -12.12 2.51
N ARG A 61 -19.38 -11.99 3.73
CA ARG A 61 -19.72 -10.89 4.64
C ARG A 61 -18.47 -10.22 5.18
N LEU A 62 -18.60 -8.91 5.40
CA LEU A 62 -17.66 -8.19 6.24
C LEU A 62 -18.10 -8.41 7.68
N ILE A 63 -17.30 -9.13 8.44
CA ILE A 63 -17.55 -9.28 9.87
C ILE A 63 -16.91 -8.10 10.59
N SER A 64 -17.58 -7.61 11.64
CA SER A 64 -16.88 -6.76 12.60
C SER A 64 -15.71 -7.59 13.10
N MET A 65 -14.52 -6.97 13.15
CA MET A 65 -13.38 -7.58 13.82
C MET A 65 -13.89 -8.04 15.20
N PRO A 66 -13.76 -9.33 15.55
CA PRO A 66 -14.20 -9.82 16.86
C PRO A 66 -13.65 -8.90 17.95
N SER A 67 -14.39 -8.67 19.03
CA SER A 67 -13.96 -7.81 20.15
C SER A 67 -12.72 -8.35 20.91
N GLY A 68 -12.04 -9.34 20.36
CA GLY A 68 -10.74 -9.87 20.77
C GLY A 68 -9.70 -9.98 19.63
N TYR A 69 -9.94 -9.41 18.45
CA TYR A 69 -8.93 -9.26 17.40
C TYR A 69 -7.96 -8.14 17.81
N LYS A 70 -7.09 -8.47 18.77
CA LYS A 70 -5.95 -7.67 19.23
C LYS A 70 -4.86 -7.59 18.16
N ASP A 71 -5.19 -7.18 16.94
CA ASP A 71 -4.19 -6.83 15.92
C ASP A 71 -4.27 -5.37 15.47
N LEU A 72 -5.41 -4.69 15.61
CA LEU A 72 -5.46 -3.22 15.51
C LEU A 72 -4.91 -2.52 16.76
N GLN A 73 -4.95 -3.19 17.92
CA GLN A 73 -4.32 -2.71 19.17
C GLN A 73 -2.84 -3.14 19.31
N LYS A 74 -2.35 -4.01 18.40
CA LYS A 74 -0.91 -4.31 18.24
C LYS A 74 -0.26 -3.53 17.10
N LEU A 75 -1.02 -2.75 16.33
CA LEU A 75 -0.46 -1.62 15.60
C LEU A 75 0.05 -0.65 16.66
N VAL A 76 1.32 -0.79 16.99
CA VAL A 76 2.05 0.27 17.68
C VAL A 76 2.11 1.41 16.69
N TYR A 77 1.19 2.37 16.83
CA TYR A 77 1.26 3.62 16.09
C TYR A 77 2.45 4.37 16.66
N PHE A 78 3.54 4.41 15.91
CA PHE A 78 4.69 5.22 16.23
C PHE A 78 4.44 6.64 15.75
N SER A 79 4.77 7.63 16.57
CA SER A 79 5.04 8.97 16.06
C SER A 79 6.26 8.93 15.13
N GLU A 80 6.44 9.94 14.28
CA GLU A 80 7.60 10.02 13.38
C GLU A 80 8.92 9.99 14.18
N GLU A 81 8.90 10.58 15.37
CA GLU A 81 10.00 10.61 16.32
C GLU A 81 10.27 9.24 16.94
N GLU A 82 9.24 8.51 17.36
CA GLU A 82 9.37 7.17 17.93
C GLU A 82 9.91 6.17 16.88
N ALA A 83 9.45 6.28 15.63
CA ALA A 83 9.93 5.47 14.52
C ALA A 83 11.42 5.73 14.21
N ARG A 84 11.87 7.00 14.27
CA ARG A 84 13.29 7.37 14.12
C ARG A 84 14.16 6.73 15.21
N VAL A 85 13.73 6.83 16.47
CA VAL A 85 14.48 6.27 17.61
C VAL A 85 14.59 4.76 17.47
N LEU A 86 13.50 4.07 17.12
CA LEU A 86 13.51 2.63 16.93
C LEU A 86 14.37 2.20 15.75
N THR A 87 14.36 2.95 14.66
CA THR A 87 15.20 2.67 13.49
C THR A 87 16.68 2.76 13.87
N TYR A 88 17.07 3.83 14.57
CA TYR A 88 18.44 4.00 15.07
C TYR A 88 18.86 2.88 16.03
N LEU A 89 17.98 2.50 16.95
CA LEU A 89 18.23 1.39 17.89
C LEU A 89 18.39 0.07 17.15
N ILE A 90 17.54 -0.23 16.16
CA ILE A 90 17.65 -1.44 15.35
C ILE A 90 18.95 -1.45 14.55
N GLU A 91 19.39 -0.31 13.99
CA GLU A 91 20.64 -0.18 13.24
C GLU A 91 21.88 -0.28 14.13
N SER A 92 21.77 0.07 15.41
CA SER A 92 22.85 -0.06 16.40
C SER A 92 23.07 -1.49 16.91
N LEU A 93 22.19 -2.43 16.56
CA LEU A 93 22.36 -3.86 16.89
C LEU A 93 23.27 -4.53 15.86
N ASP A 94 24.19 -5.38 16.33
CA ASP A 94 25.15 -6.09 15.48
C ASP A 94 24.49 -6.95 14.39
N GLU A 95 25.05 -6.89 13.17
CA GLU A 95 24.54 -7.48 11.91
C GLU A 95 24.35 -9.02 11.91
N THR A 96 24.69 -9.70 12.99
CA THR A 96 24.68 -11.17 13.06
C THR A 96 23.30 -11.76 13.36
N ASN A 97 22.28 -10.94 13.59
CA ASN A 97 21.00 -11.42 14.08
C ASN A 97 19.90 -11.37 13.01
N ASN A 98 19.48 -12.53 12.51
CA ASN A 98 18.32 -12.68 11.61
C ASN A 98 17.03 -12.04 12.18
N LEU A 99 16.98 -11.82 13.50
CA LEU A 99 15.92 -11.09 14.18
C LEU A 99 15.85 -9.61 13.78
N GLN A 100 16.98 -8.95 13.54
CA GLN A 100 17.06 -7.54 13.13
C GLN A 100 16.32 -7.29 11.82
N SER A 101 16.59 -8.12 10.81
CA SER A 101 15.91 -8.08 9.50
C SER A 101 14.42 -8.39 9.58
N SER A 102 13.99 -9.17 10.57
CA SER A 102 12.58 -9.47 10.81
C SER A 102 11.85 -8.30 11.51
N LEU A 103 12.52 -7.64 12.46
CA LEU A 103 12.01 -6.48 13.18
C LEU A 103 11.92 -5.26 12.25
N TYR A 104 12.95 -5.05 11.42
CA TYR A 104 12.97 -3.98 10.43
C TYR A 104 11.81 -4.10 9.43
N ARG A 105 11.58 -5.30 8.89
CA ARG A 105 10.45 -5.56 7.98
C ARG A 105 9.09 -5.30 8.63
N LYS A 106 8.92 -5.66 9.91
CA LYS A 106 7.69 -5.40 10.66
C LYS A 106 7.51 -3.90 10.94
N LEU A 107 8.59 -3.17 11.24
CA LEU A 107 8.56 -1.72 11.43
C LEU A 107 8.16 -0.99 10.15
N CYS A 108 8.78 -1.33 9.00
CA CYS A 108 8.45 -0.75 7.69
C CYS A 108 7.03 -1.08 7.21
N ALA A 109 6.44 -2.19 7.65
CA ALA A 109 5.06 -2.53 7.31
C ALA A 109 4.01 -1.70 8.07
N VAL A 110 4.41 -1.11 9.21
CA VAL A 110 3.52 -0.37 10.12
C VAL A 110 3.75 1.14 10.05
N CYS A 111 5.02 1.55 9.93
CA CYS A 111 5.35 2.92 9.63
C CYS A 111 5.19 3.12 8.14
N ASP A 112 4.42 4.13 7.71
CA ASP A 112 4.39 4.61 6.33
C ASP A 112 5.72 5.32 5.97
N THR A 113 6.84 4.81 6.50
CA THR A 113 8.17 5.15 6.08
C THR A 113 8.42 4.43 4.76
N LYS A 114 7.79 4.93 3.70
CA LYS A 114 8.32 4.92 2.32
C LYS A 114 9.69 5.64 2.22
N SER A 115 10.44 5.69 3.31
CA SER A 115 11.60 6.52 3.48
C SER A 115 12.85 5.66 3.51
N ILE A 116 13.49 5.64 2.34
CA ILE A 116 14.94 5.76 2.14
C ILE A 116 15.72 4.43 1.97
N LYS A 117 15.35 3.29 2.57
CA LYS A 117 16.18 2.06 2.40
C LYS A 117 15.97 1.24 1.11
N GLU A 118 14.78 1.22 0.52
CA GLU A 118 14.59 0.46 -0.75
C GLU A 118 15.39 1.06 -1.92
N TYR A 119 15.76 2.34 -1.85
CA TYR A 119 16.62 2.97 -2.84
C TYR A 119 18.12 2.94 -2.52
N ALA A 120 18.50 2.62 -1.28
CA ALA A 120 19.90 2.53 -0.88
C ALA A 120 20.59 1.26 -1.40
N GLY A 121 19.83 0.29 -1.92
CA GLY A 121 20.32 -1.01 -2.40
C GLY A 121 21.11 -0.99 -3.71
N THR A 122 21.22 0.15 -4.40
CA THR A 122 22.09 0.28 -5.60
C THR A 122 22.86 1.59 -5.53
N SER A 123 24.13 1.52 -5.10
CA SER A 123 25.01 2.69 -4.96
C SER A 123 25.12 3.55 -6.22
N LYS A 124 24.85 2.98 -7.40
CA LYS A 124 24.87 3.69 -8.69
C LYS A 124 23.72 4.69 -8.91
N HIS A 125 22.59 4.54 -8.22
CA HIS A 125 21.41 5.40 -8.43
C HIS A 125 21.03 6.23 -7.21
N ALA A 126 21.67 6.01 -6.05
CA ALA A 126 21.40 6.74 -4.81
C ALA A 126 21.47 8.28 -4.98
N ALA A 127 22.44 8.78 -5.74
CA ALA A 127 22.57 10.22 -6.00
C ALA A 127 21.37 10.79 -6.79
N ASN A 128 20.89 10.07 -7.80
CA ASN A 128 19.75 10.50 -8.61
C ASN A 128 18.46 10.52 -7.78
N VAL A 129 18.30 9.54 -6.88
CA VAL A 129 17.14 9.42 -6.01
C VAL A 129 17.12 10.54 -4.99
N GLN A 130 18.28 10.83 -4.38
CA GLN A 130 18.41 11.95 -3.45
C GLN A 130 18.10 13.29 -4.16
N ALA A 131 18.62 13.48 -5.37
CA ALA A 131 18.32 14.66 -6.17
C ALA A 131 16.83 14.79 -6.51
N LEU A 132 16.18 13.68 -6.86
CA LEU A 132 14.74 13.63 -7.12
C LEU A 132 13.92 13.92 -5.86
N GLY A 133 14.29 13.34 -4.72
CA GLY A 133 13.63 13.60 -3.43
C GLY A 133 13.74 15.06 -2.99
N ASN A 134 14.91 15.68 -3.17
CA ASN A 134 15.08 17.12 -2.91
C ASN A 134 14.24 17.97 -3.86
N ALA A 135 14.17 17.60 -5.15
CA ALA A 135 13.33 18.30 -6.12
C ALA A 135 11.83 18.19 -5.81
N MET A 136 11.35 17.04 -5.32
CA MET A 136 9.97 16.86 -4.84
C MET A 136 9.68 17.80 -3.66
N LYS A 137 10.59 17.85 -2.67
CA LYS A 137 10.44 18.70 -1.47
C LYS A 137 10.40 20.19 -1.82
N ASP A 138 11.29 20.60 -2.74
CA ASP A 138 11.40 21.99 -3.18
C ASP A 138 10.40 22.38 -4.28
N ARG A 139 9.56 21.43 -4.74
CA ARG A 139 8.64 21.59 -5.88
C ARG A 139 9.33 22.12 -7.14
N LYS A 140 10.48 21.52 -7.49
CA LYS A 140 11.29 21.87 -8.66
C LYS A 140 11.14 20.82 -9.76
N THR A 141 11.13 21.28 -11.00
CA THR A 141 11.24 20.42 -12.19
C THR A 141 12.68 19.96 -12.38
N VAL A 142 12.88 18.74 -12.87
CA VAL A 142 14.21 18.18 -13.17
C VAL A 142 14.29 17.71 -14.61
N ILE A 143 15.50 17.49 -15.10
CA ILE A 143 15.76 16.91 -16.41
C ILE A 143 16.38 15.52 -16.22
N LEU A 144 15.68 14.49 -16.67
CA LEU A 144 16.24 13.15 -16.82
C LEU A 144 17.07 13.13 -18.10
N LYS A 145 18.39 13.10 -17.96
CA LYS A 145 19.33 13.00 -19.07
C LYS A 145 19.35 11.60 -19.67
N ASP A 146 19.38 11.52 -21.01
CA ASP A 146 19.48 10.26 -21.75
C ASP A 146 18.49 9.18 -21.28
N TYR A 147 17.23 9.59 -21.02
CA TYR A 147 16.23 8.69 -20.47
C TYR A 147 15.76 7.69 -21.53
N SER A 148 16.07 6.41 -21.30
CA SER A 148 15.58 5.29 -22.10
C SER A 148 14.13 4.97 -21.72
N SER A 149 13.20 5.24 -22.63
CA SER A 149 11.78 4.96 -22.38
C SER A 149 11.43 3.52 -22.76
N SER A 150 10.96 2.75 -21.78
CA SER A 150 10.45 1.39 -22.01
C SER A 150 9.20 1.35 -22.90
N SER A 151 8.48 2.47 -23.04
CA SER A 151 7.25 2.55 -23.85
C SER A 151 7.51 2.93 -25.30
N SER A 152 8.47 3.80 -25.58
CA SER A 152 8.75 4.29 -26.94
C SER A 152 10.06 3.77 -27.54
N GLY A 153 10.91 3.10 -26.75
CA GLY A 153 12.23 2.60 -27.20
C GLY A 153 13.25 3.71 -27.51
N THR A 154 12.88 4.97 -27.36
CA THR A 154 13.74 6.13 -27.65
C THR A 154 14.51 6.59 -26.42
N VAL A 155 15.78 6.97 -26.60
CA VAL A 155 16.61 7.66 -25.61
C VAL A 155 16.59 9.16 -25.88
N ARG A 156 16.13 9.96 -24.92
CA ARG A 156 16.19 11.43 -25.00
C ARG A 156 16.07 12.07 -23.63
N ASP A 157 16.48 13.32 -23.54
CA ASP A 157 16.25 14.14 -22.34
C ASP A 157 14.74 14.36 -22.11
N ARG A 158 14.32 14.28 -20.85
CA ARG A 158 12.93 14.53 -20.45
C ARG A 158 12.87 15.48 -19.27
N VAL A 159 12.13 16.58 -19.44
CA VAL A 159 11.75 17.45 -18.33
C VAL A 159 10.58 16.79 -17.60
N VAL A 160 10.72 16.58 -16.29
CA VAL A 160 9.69 15.95 -15.46
C VAL A 160 9.49 16.73 -14.17
N GLU A 161 8.25 16.71 -13.67
CA GLU A 161 7.93 17.10 -12.30
C GLU A 161 7.89 15.82 -11.46
N PRO A 162 8.90 15.58 -10.61
CA PRO A 162 8.90 14.40 -9.76
C PRO A 162 7.84 14.56 -8.67
N PHE A 163 6.99 13.56 -8.49
CA PHE A 163 5.88 13.57 -7.52
C PHE A 163 6.01 12.46 -6.47
N GLU A 164 6.25 11.22 -6.91
CA GLU A 164 6.38 10.07 -6.03
C GLU A 164 7.29 9.01 -6.67
N PHE A 165 7.90 8.15 -5.86
CA PHE A 165 8.57 6.95 -6.32
C PHE A 165 7.59 5.77 -6.36
N THR A 166 7.59 5.03 -7.48
CA THR A 166 6.79 3.82 -7.71
C THR A 166 7.62 2.56 -7.70
#